data_AF-A0A2V8WR17-F1
#
_entry.id   AF-A0A2V8WR17-F1
#
_cell.length_a   1.000
_cell.length_b   1.000
_cell.length_c   1.000
_cell.angle_alpha   90.00
_cell.angle_beta   90.00
_cell.angle_gamma   90.00
#
_symmetry.space_group_name_H-M   'P 1'
#
loop_
_entity.id
_entity.type
_entity.pdbx_description
1 polymer ?
#
loop_
_entity_poly.entity_id
_entity_poly.type
_entity_poly.pdbx_seq_one_letter_code
_entity_poly.pdbx_strand_id
1 'polypeptide(L)'
;MALFTAQVIGNDPGRLDVHGATGGPVPLTTQPFFISINSSVDPLVPGFEPPGGLVTKGDGQFTPAIFNPFAAWATLPPTSPRAAVARGQLIFNSRPINITGVAGINDDLTAGGSLQGTCGTCHDTPNVGNHSFPTPLNIGTGDPGPSASASLGGLDISYLPSITVCKLDLTTNPPTPTSNCKTTTDLGQALIDGKFDHVGKIKGPILRGLSARAPYFHNGSAQTLMDAVHFYEVRFGLVLTPQDESDLVAFLSAL
;
A
#
# COMPACT_ATOMS: atom_id res chain seq x y z
N MET A 1 0.41 -3.82 26.59
CA MET A 1 1.64 -4.47 26.09
C MET A 1 1.51 -4.49 24.58
N ALA A 2 2.41 -3.84 23.85
CA ALA A 2 2.39 -3.78 22.39
C ALA A 2 3.62 -4.50 21.83
N LEU A 3 3.47 -5.16 20.69
CA LEU A 3 4.55 -5.83 19.97
C LEU A 3 4.93 -4.96 18.76
N PHE A 4 6.22 -4.65 18.65
CA PHE A 4 6.78 -3.89 17.53
C PHE A 4 7.81 -4.76 16.82
N THR A 5 7.75 -4.80 15.49
CA THR A 5 8.68 -5.56 14.65
C THR A 5 9.21 -4.64 13.57
N ALA A 6 10.52 -4.64 13.36
CA ALA A 6 11.22 -3.96 12.27
C ALA A 6 12.59 -4.62 12.07
N GLN A 7 13.17 -4.46 10.88
CA GLN A 7 14.50 -4.93 10.56
C GLN A 7 15.52 -4.13 11.37
N VAL A 8 16.56 -4.82 11.81
CA VAL A 8 17.70 -4.19 12.49
C VAL A 8 18.91 -4.08 11.55
N ILE A 9 19.01 -5.00 10.59
CA ILE A 9 20.11 -5.11 9.64
C ILE A 9 19.51 -5.33 8.24
N GLY A 10 19.95 -4.54 7.26
CA GLY A 10 19.77 -4.81 5.84
C GLY A 10 21.05 -5.35 5.22
N ASN A 11 20.93 -6.12 4.13
CA ASN A 11 22.07 -6.78 3.48
C ASN A 11 23.15 -5.80 3.03
N ASP A 12 22.75 -4.71 2.35
CA ASP A 12 23.68 -3.70 1.84
C ASP A 12 23.91 -2.51 2.80
N PRO A 13 22.87 -1.89 3.40
CA PRO A 13 23.08 -0.76 4.31
C PRO A 13 23.62 -1.18 5.68
N GLY A 14 23.69 -2.48 6.00
CA GLY A 14 24.08 -2.99 7.32
C GLY A 14 23.07 -2.57 8.40
N ARG A 15 23.56 -2.16 9.57
CA ARG A 15 22.69 -1.68 10.67
C ARG A 15 21.80 -0.52 10.21
N LEU A 16 20.53 -0.59 10.56
CA LEU A 16 19.48 0.36 10.14
C LEU A 16 19.21 1.48 11.14
N ASP A 17 19.94 1.49 12.25
CA ASP A 17 19.82 2.41 13.39
C ASP A 17 21.16 3.10 13.71
N VAL A 18 21.99 3.30 12.69
CA VAL A 18 23.31 3.97 12.78
C VAL A 18 23.37 5.17 11.84
N HIS A 19 24.39 6.01 12.01
CA HIS A 19 24.56 7.24 11.22
C HIS A 19 23.31 8.14 11.24
N GLY A 20 22.67 8.24 12.42
CA GLY A 20 21.48 9.07 12.62
C GLY A 20 20.16 8.44 12.15
N ALA A 21 20.17 7.24 11.58
CA ALA A 21 18.93 6.55 11.24
C ALA A 21 18.24 5.93 12.46
N THR A 22 16.92 5.74 12.33
CA THR A 22 16.02 5.20 13.36
C THR A 22 15.20 4.03 12.81
N GLY A 23 15.79 3.23 11.91
CA GLY A 23 15.09 2.15 11.19
C GLY A 23 14.71 0.95 12.04
N GLY A 24 15.37 0.73 13.19
CA GLY A 24 15.11 -0.42 14.07
C GLY A 24 13.75 -0.38 14.80
N PRO A 25 13.44 -1.40 15.62
CA PRO A 25 12.15 -1.51 16.31
C PRO A 25 12.00 -0.57 17.51
N VAL A 26 13.10 -0.12 18.12
CA VAL A 26 13.06 0.72 19.34
C VAL A 26 12.34 2.06 19.07
N PRO A 27 12.64 2.82 18.00
CA PRO A 27 11.91 4.04 17.66
C PRO A 27 10.39 3.87 17.48
N LEU A 28 9.93 2.68 17.08
CA LEU A 28 8.49 2.41 16.94
C LEU A 28 7.77 2.37 18.29
N THR A 29 8.46 2.07 19.39
CA THR A 29 7.85 1.99 20.74
C THR A 29 7.31 3.33 21.24
N THR A 30 7.81 4.43 20.68
CA THR A 30 7.42 5.81 21.02
C THR A 30 6.79 6.53 19.83
N GLN A 31 6.54 5.85 18.71
CA GLN A 31 5.91 6.44 17.53
C GLN A 31 4.45 6.82 17.87
N PRO A 32 4.06 8.10 17.77
CA PRO A 32 2.67 8.49 17.96
C PRO A 32 1.76 7.78 16.98
N PHE A 33 0.60 7.35 17.48
CA PHE A 33 -0.45 6.74 16.66
C PHE A 33 -1.82 7.07 17.23
N PHE A 34 -2.74 7.39 16.35
CA PHE A 34 -4.18 7.35 16.58
C PHE A 34 -4.85 6.88 15.29
N ILE A 35 -6.07 6.36 15.42
CA ILE A 35 -6.84 5.92 14.25
C ILE A 35 -7.02 7.13 13.33
N SER A 36 -6.74 6.97 12.04
CA SER A 36 -6.78 8.02 11.00
C SER A 36 -5.61 9.01 10.95
N ILE A 37 -4.52 8.78 11.71
CA ILE A 37 -3.28 9.58 11.59
C ILE A 37 -2.79 9.64 10.13
N ASN A 38 -2.55 10.85 9.62
CA ASN A 38 -2.19 11.10 8.21
C ASN A 38 -3.11 10.48 7.14
N SER A 39 -4.36 10.12 7.45
CA SER A 39 -5.28 9.59 6.45
C SER A 39 -5.76 10.72 5.52
N SER A 40 -5.53 10.55 4.21
CA SER A 40 -6.12 11.40 3.17
C SER A 40 -7.39 10.82 2.54
N VAL A 41 -7.83 9.64 3.01
CA VAL A 41 -9.03 8.92 2.55
C VAL A 41 -10.20 9.07 3.53
N ASP A 42 -10.29 10.26 4.11
CA ASP A 42 -11.15 10.69 5.21
C ASP A 42 -12.66 10.33 5.13
N PRO A 43 -13.35 10.23 3.97
CA PRO A 43 -14.75 9.83 3.94
C PRO A 43 -15.11 8.45 4.54
N LEU A 44 -14.12 7.61 4.87
CA LEU A 44 -14.31 6.35 5.61
C LEU A 44 -14.26 6.50 7.15
N VAL A 45 -13.94 7.70 7.65
CA VAL A 45 -13.90 8.04 9.07
C VAL A 45 -15.18 8.85 9.40
N PRO A 46 -15.93 8.55 10.48
CA PRO A 46 -17.05 9.40 10.89
C PRO A 46 -16.54 10.84 11.04
N GLY A 47 -17.27 11.83 10.48
CA GLY A 47 -16.86 13.24 10.23
C GLY A 47 -16.41 14.09 11.44
N PHE A 48 -15.49 13.55 12.24
CA PHE A 48 -14.92 14.11 13.45
C PHE A 48 -13.40 14.32 13.31
N GLU A 49 -12.78 14.05 12.16
CA GLU A 49 -11.35 14.34 11.89
C GLU A 49 -11.16 15.06 10.55
N PRO A 50 -11.47 16.36 10.46
CA PRO A 50 -10.85 17.21 9.42
C PRO A 50 -9.33 16.97 9.41
N PRO A 51 -8.66 17.09 8.25
CA PRO A 51 -7.66 16.16 7.70
C PRO A 51 -6.69 15.57 8.71
N GLY A 52 -6.36 14.28 8.51
CA GLY A 52 -5.54 13.48 9.43
C GLY A 52 -4.40 14.28 10.07
N GLY A 53 -4.44 14.39 11.40
CA GLY A 53 -3.38 15.06 12.15
C GLY A 53 -2.10 14.24 12.20
N LEU A 54 -1.04 14.82 12.76
CA LEU A 54 0.28 14.18 12.90
C LEU A 54 0.63 13.84 14.34
N VAL A 55 0.19 14.66 15.29
CA VAL A 55 0.52 14.54 16.72
C VAL A 55 -0.72 14.15 17.51
N THR A 56 -1.83 14.83 17.28
CA THR A 56 -3.13 14.55 17.90
C THR A 56 -4.26 14.69 16.88
N LYS A 57 -5.36 13.98 17.12
CA LYS A 57 -6.61 14.08 16.36
C LYS A 57 -7.01 15.54 16.09
N GLY A 58 -7.20 15.88 14.81
CA GLY A 58 -7.66 17.19 14.37
C GLY A 58 -6.68 18.35 14.56
N ASP A 59 -5.37 18.10 14.73
CA ASP A 59 -4.36 19.17 14.82
C ASP A 59 -4.08 19.90 13.49
N GLY A 60 -4.67 19.42 12.38
CA GLY A 60 -4.53 19.99 11.04
C GLY A 60 -3.13 19.83 10.43
N GLN A 61 -2.22 19.11 11.09
CA GLN A 61 -0.87 18.84 10.61
C GLN A 61 -0.87 17.55 9.80
N PHE A 62 -1.25 17.63 8.52
CA PHE A 62 -1.16 16.49 7.60
C PHE A 62 0.22 16.43 6.93
N THR A 63 0.75 15.22 6.74
CA THR A 63 1.90 14.99 5.85
C THR A 63 1.75 13.71 5.03
N PRO A 64 1.96 13.76 3.70
CA PRO A 64 2.04 12.55 2.87
C PRO A 64 3.40 11.83 3.03
N ALA A 65 4.38 12.45 3.69
CA ALA A 65 5.68 11.87 3.96
C ALA A 65 5.66 11.06 5.25
N ILE A 66 5.26 9.79 5.12
CA ILE A 66 4.96 8.91 6.25
C ILE A 66 6.19 8.20 6.81
N PHE A 67 7.30 8.14 6.06
CA PHE A 67 8.57 7.58 6.51
C PHE A 67 9.64 8.65 6.70
N ASN A 68 10.29 8.67 7.85
CA ASN A 68 11.52 9.45 8.06
C ASN A 68 12.71 8.72 8.72
N PRO A 69 12.74 7.38 8.92
CA PRO A 69 13.79 6.75 9.70
C PRO A 69 15.17 6.83 9.05
N PHE A 70 15.24 7.07 7.74
CA PHE A 70 16.49 7.13 6.98
C PHE A 70 16.82 8.55 6.48
N ALA A 71 16.11 9.58 6.95
CA ALA A 71 16.34 10.96 6.51
C ALA A 71 17.79 11.42 6.73
N ALA A 72 18.43 10.99 7.83
CA ALA A 72 19.83 11.31 8.12
C ALA A 72 20.83 10.76 7.07
N TRP A 73 20.44 9.74 6.29
CA TRP A 73 21.30 9.14 5.28
C TRP A 73 21.31 9.90 3.95
N ALA A 74 20.44 10.91 3.78
CA ALA A 74 20.39 11.74 2.57
C ALA A 74 21.67 12.56 2.34
N THR A 75 22.46 12.81 3.38
CA THR A 75 23.73 13.58 3.31
C THR A 75 24.96 12.69 3.14
N LEU A 76 24.79 11.36 3.12
CA LEU A 76 25.90 10.43 2.91
C LEU A 76 26.38 10.45 1.45
N PRO A 77 27.63 10.04 1.19
CA PRO A 77 28.15 9.97 -0.17
C PRO A 77 27.22 9.15 -1.09
N PRO A 78 27.02 9.57 -2.37
CA PRO A 78 26.11 8.87 -3.29
C PRO A 78 26.45 7.39 -3.51
N THR A 79 27.72 7.02 -3.33
CA THR A 79 28.23 5.63 -3.42
C THR A 79 27.85 4.76 -2.21
N SER A 80 27.32 5.36 -1.14
CA SER A 80 26.86 4.63 0.04
C SER A 80 25.54 3.91 -0.25
N PRO A 81 25.40 2.61 0.06
CA PRO A 81 24.11 1.91 -0.06
C PRO A 81 23.02 2.54 0.82
N ARG A 82 23.40 3.22 1.91
CA ARG A 82 22.48 3.97 2.76
C ARG A 82 21.89 5.20 2.07
N ALA A 83 22.65 5.83 1.18
CA ALA A 83 22.14 6.96 0.40
C ALA A 83 21.03 6.51 -0.57
N ALA A 84 21.13 5.28 -1.11
CA ALA A 84 20.07 4.68 -1.92
C ALA A 84 18.77 4.48 -1.13
N VAL A 85 18.86 3.97 0.11
CA VAL A 85 17.72 3.84 1.02
C VAL A 85 17.03 5.19 1.27
N ALA A 86 17.82 6.26 1.51
CA ALA A 86 17.26 7.60 1.72
C ALA A 86 16.56 8.16 0.46
N ARG A 87 17.11 7.92 -0.74
CA ARG A 87 16.48 8.29 -2.01
C ARG A 87 15.19 7.52 -2.24
N GLY A 88 15.16 6.22 -1.95
CA GLY A 88 13.95 5.40 -2.03
C GLY A 88 12.85 5.87 -1.07
N GLN A 89 13.22 6.24 0.16
CA GLN A 89 12.28 6.85 1.12
C GLN A 89 11.67 8.14 0.55
N LEU A 90 12.48 8.99 -0.07
CA LEU A 90 11.99 10.22 -0.70
C LEU A 90 10.99 9.91 -1.83
N ILE A 91 11.30 8.94 -2.70
CA ILE A 91 10.40 8.52 -3.77
C ILE A 91 9.08 8.02 -3.17
N PHE A 92 9.13 7.12 -2.18
CA PHE A 92 7.93 6.58 -1.53
C PHE A 92 7.04 7.70 -0.96
N ASN A 93 7.64 8.68 -0.29
CA ASN A 93 6.92 9.76 0.37
C ASN A 93 6.32 10.79 -0.60
N SER A 94 6.94 10.99 -1.77
CA SER A 94 6.67 12.18 -2.60
C SER A 94 6.28 11.90 -4.03
N ARG A 95 6.47 10.67 -4.54
CA ARG A 95 6.18 10.36 -5.93
C ARG A 95 4.68 10.51 -6.20
N PRO A 96 4.27 11.41 -7.11
CA PRO A 96 2.86 11.59 -7.41
C PRO A 96 2.28 10.35 -8.09
N ILE A 97 1.10 9.94 -7.64
CA ILE A 97 0.32 8.82 -8.19
C ILE A 97 -1.06 9.34 -8.56
N ASN A 98 -1.47 9.12 -9.81
CA ASN A 98 -2.85 9.35 -10.22
C ASN A 98 -3.70 8.10 -9.92
N ILE A 99 -4.20 8.01 -8.69
CA ILE A 99 -4.89 6.82 -8.16
C ILE A 99 -6.26 6.70 -8.83
N THR A 100 -6.46 5.64 -9.60
CA THR A 100 -7.69 5.36 -10.35
C THR A 100 -8.05 3.87 -10.28
N GLY A 101 -9.35 3.56 -10.30
CA GLY A 101 -9.85 2.19 -10.33
C GLY A 101 -9.51 1.35 -9.10
N VAL A 102 -9.28 1.98 -7.94
CA VAL A 102 -9.06 1.28 -6.67
C VAL A 102 -10.37 1.24 -5.91
N ALA A 103 -10.96 0.06 -5.75
CA ALA A 103 -12.14 -0.10 -4.90
C ALA A 103 -11.74 0.09 -3.43
N GLY A 104 -12.51 0.85 -2.67
CA GLY A 104 -12.16 1.35 -1.33
C GLY A 104 -11.57 2.76 -1.33
N ILE A 105 -11.35 3.37 -2.50
CA ILE A 105 -10.90 4.77 -2.65
C ILE A 105 -11.72 5.47 -3.71
N ASN A 106 -11.64 5.00 -4.96
CA ASN A 106 -12.21 5.77 -6.07
C ASN A 106 -13.73 5.69 -6.08
N ASP A 107 -14.30 4.51 -5.79
CA ASP A 107 -15.73 4.28 -5.58
C ASP A 107 -16.28 5.08 -4.40
N ASP A 108 -15.55 5.08 -3.27
CA ASP A 108 -16.04 5.66 -2.01
C ASP A 108 -15.84 7.18 -1.93
N LEU A 109 -14.74 7.73 -2.46
CA LEU A 109 -14.36 9.14 -2.25
C LEU A 109 -14.51 10.03 -3.49
N THR A 110 -14.37 9.45 -4.68
CA THR A 110 -14.33 10.23 -5.94
C THR A 110 -15.48 9.92 -6.89
N ALA A 111 -16.47 9.13 -6.45
CA ALA A 111 -17.57 8.65 -7.28
C ALA A 111 -17.09 8.02 -8.61
N GLY A 112 -15.97 7.31 -8.57
CA GLY A 112 -15.30 6.68 -9.72
C GLY A 112 -14.23 7.54 -10.41
N GLY A 113 -13.97 8.76 -9.94
CA GLY A 113 -12.93 9.65 -10.47
C GLY A 113 -11.50 9.28 -10.07
N SER A 114 -10.57 10.20 -10.28
CA SER A 114 -9.15 10.06 -9.92
C SER A 114 -8.81 10.80 -8.62
N LEU A 115 -7.88 10.25 -7.83
CA LEU A 115 -7.31 10.89 -6.64
C LEU A 115 -5.81 11.10 -6.84
N GLN A 116 -5.33 12.33 -6.69
CA GLN A 116 -3.91 12.60 -6.67
C GLN A 116 -3.34 12.27 -5.28
N GLY A 117 -2.36 11.36 -5.23
CA GLY A 117 -1.77 10.91 -3.98
C GLY A 117 -0.30 10.52 -4.11
N THR A 118 0.22 9.83 -3.10
CA THR A 118 1.54 9.17 -3.08
C THR A 118 1.38 7.75 -2.53
N CYS A 119 2.47 7.00 -2.34
CA CYS A 119 2.41 5.71 -1.62
C CYS A 119 1.82 5.88 -0.20
N GLY A 120 2.05 7.05 0.42
CA GLY A 120 1.52 7.42 1.73
C GLY A 120 0.01 7.60 1.78
N THR A 121 -0.70 7.67 0.64
CA THR A 121 -2.17 7.69 0.62
C THR A 121 -2.78 6.39 1.13
N CYS A 122 -2.13 5.24 0.86
CA CYS A 122 -2.59 3.93 1.32
C CYS A 122 -1.74 3.39 2.50
N HIS A 123 -0.48 3.80 2.56
CA HIS A 123 0.46 3.45 3.61
C HIS A 123 0.67 4.65 4.54
N ASP A 124 -0.39 5.14 5.17
CA ASP A 124 -0.41 6.42 5.91
C ASP A 124 0.13 6.34 7.36
N THR A 125 0.27 5.13 7.92
CA THR A 125 0.71 4.96 9.31
C THR A 125 2.20 5.32 9.45
N PRO A 126 2.55 6.36 10.23
CA PRO A 126 3.91 6.86 10.32
C PRO A 126 4.92 5.78 10.67
N ASN A 127 5.98 5.70 9.87
CA ASN A 127 7.11 4.80 10.05
C ASN A 127 6.75 3.32 10.13
N VAL A 128 5.53 2.91 9.75
CA VAL A 128 5.08 1.50 9.71
C VAL A 128 4.61 1.12 8.31
N GLY A 129 4.00 2.05 7.58
CA GLY A 129 3.44 1.81 6.26
C GLY A 129 2.24 0.86 6.28
N ASN A 130 1.44 0.88 7.34
CA ASN A 130 0.09 0.31 7.33
C ASN A 130 -0.92 1.38 6.92
N HIS A 131 -2.20 1.01 6.77
CA HIS A 131 -3.29 1.97 6.79
C HIS A 131 -3.73 2.25 8.26
N SER A 132 -3.88 3.52 8.63
CA SER A 132 -4.12 4.06 9.97
C SER A 132 -5.56 3.86 10.42
N PHE A 133 -6.43 3.58 9.47
CA PHE A 133 -7.79 3.12 9.61
C PHE A 133 -7.98 1.78 8.87
N PRO A 134 -8.87 0.87 9.32
CA PRO A 134 -9.17 -0.36 8.60
C PRO A 134 -9.80 -0.08 7.23
N THR A 135 -8.97 0.01 6.20
CA THR A 135 -9.39 0.28 4.82
C THR A 135 -8.93 -0.85 3.89
N PRO A 136 -9.74 -1.91 3.70
CA PRO A 136 -9.47 -2.92 2.69
C PRO A 136 -9.64 -2.33 1.29
N LEU A 137 -8.66 -2.56 0.43
CA LEU A 137 -8.59 -1.99 -0.92
C LEU A 137 -8.47 -3.09 -1.96
N ASN A 138 -9.04 -2.86 -3.14
CA ASN A 138 -8.73 -3.65 -4.32
C ASN A 138 -7.86 -2.83 -5.28
N ILE A 139 -6.56 -3.12 -5.29
CA ILE A 139 -5.60 -2.48 -6.20
C ILE A 139 -5.42 -3.27 -7.52
N GLY A 140 -6.12 -4.38 -7.70
CA GLY A 140 -6.09 -5.18 -8.92
C GLY A 140 -5.06 -6.29 -8.96
N THR A 141 -4.51 -6.71 -7.82
CA THR A 141 -3.50 -7.79 -7.77
C THR A 141 -4.07 -9.16 -8.14
N GLY A 142 -5.33 -9.42 -7.78
CA GLY A 142 -6.06 -10.63 -8.19
C GLY A 142 -6.99 -10.43 -9.39
N ASP A 143 -7.07 -9.21 -9.92
CA ASP A 143 -8.03 -8.88 -10.97
C ASP A 143 -7.40 -9.08 -12.34
N PRO A 144 -8.00 -9.87 -13.25
CA PRO A 144 -7.43 -10.11 -14.56
C PRO A 144 -7.34 -8.84 -15.41
N GLY A 145 -6.15 -8.60 -15.96
CA GLY A 145 -5.92 -7.61 -17.00
C GLY A 145 -6.38 -8.06 -18.38
N PRO A 146 -6.03 -7.31 -19.44
CA PRO A 146 -6.53 -7.57 -20.79
C PRO A 146 -6.26 -8.98 -21.34
N SER A 147 -5.15 -9.61 -20.94
CA SER A 147 -4.80 -10.99 -21.37
C SER A 147 -5.47 -12.08 -20.54
N ALA A 148 -6.18 -11.73 -19.46
CA ALA A 148 -6.74 -12.60 -18.42
C ALA A 148 -5.72 -13.48 -17.65
N SER A 149 -4.53 -13.72 -18.19
CA SER A 149 -3.46 -14.49 -17.55
C SER A 149 -2.59 -13.66 -16.60
N ALA A 150 -2.65 -12.34 -16.72
CA ALA A 150 -1.91 -11.40 -15.87
C ALA A 150 -2.88 -10.51 -15.09
N SER A 151 -2.45 -10.03 -13.92
CA SER A 151 -3.21 -9.07 -13.11
C SER A 151 -3.23 -7.69 -13.77
N LEU A 152 -4.01 -6.75 -13.21
CA LEU A 152 -4.04 -5.36 -13.69
C LEU A 152 -2.67 -4.65 -13.63
N GLY A 153 -1.73 -5.16 -12.83
CA GLY A 153 -0.35 -4.69 -12.79
C GLY A 153 0.66 -5.62 -13.47
N GLY A 154 0.20 -6.56 -14.31
CA GLY A 154 1.08 -7.36 -15.18
C GLY A 154 1.74 -8.58 -14.53
N LEU A 155 1.40 -8.94 -13.29
CA LEU A 155 1.92 -10.16 -12.65
C LEU A 155 1.18 -11.40 -13.17
N ASP A 156 1.89 -12.50 -13.38
CA ASP A 156 1.25 -13.77 -13.74
C ASP A 156 0.33 -14.24 -12.62
N ILE A 157 -0.93 -14.53 -12.97
CA ILE A 157 -1.95 -15.07 -12.08
C ILE A 157 -2.63 -16.31 -12.70
N SER A 158 -2.11 -16.82 -13.81
CA SER A 158 -2.70 -17.95 -14.55
C SER A 158 -2.70 -19.26 -13.77
N TYR A 159 -1.85 -19.36 -12.74
CA TYR A 159 -1.78 -20.50 -11.82
C TYR A 159 -2.80 -20.44 -10.67
N LEU A 160 -3.56 -19.35 -10.54
CA LEU A 160 -4.56 -19.13 -9.50
C LEU A 160 -5.98 -19.40 -10.02
N PRO A 161 -6.95 -19.76 -9.14
CA PRO A 161 -8.34 -19.91 -9.56
C PRO A 161 -8.91 -18.57 -10.04
N SER A 162 -9.71 -18.60 -11.11
CA SER A 162 -10.49 -17.45 -11.55
C SER A 162 -11.93 -17.57 -11.04
N ILE A 163 -12.37 -16.60 -10.24
CA ILE A 163 -13.68 -16.61 -9.60
C ILE A 163 -14.49 -15.43 -10.15
N THR A 164 -15.64 -15.74 -10.76
CA THR A 164 -16.60 -14.72 -11.20
C THR A 164 -17.82 -14.72 -10.29
N VAL A 165 -18.13 -13.54 -9.74
CA VAL A 165 -19.35 -13.30 -8.95
C VAL A 165 -20.15 -12.20 -9.63
N CYS A 166 -21.48 -12.37 -9.70
CA CYS A 166 -22.38 -11.40 -10.31
C CYS A 166 -23.38 -10.88 -9.25
N LYS A 167 -23.65 -9.57 -9.26
CA LYS A 167 -24.61 -8.95 -8.36
C LYS A 167 -26.00 -9.46 -8.68
N LEU A 168 -26.78 -9.80 -7.65
CA LEU A 168 -28.18 -10.17 -7.81
C LEU A 168 -29.08 -8.93 -7.88
N ASP A 169 -30.09 -8.97 -8.74
CA ASP A 169 -31.21 -8.06 -8.73
C ASP A 169 -32.25 -8.53 -7.69
N LEU A 170 -32.26 -7.82 -6.56
CA LEU A 170 -33.16 -8.11 -5.44
C LEU A 170 -34.59 -7.60 -5.67
N THR A 171 -34.86 -6.87 -6.76
CA THR A 171 -36.23 -6.45 -7.12
C THR A 171 -37.04 -7.59 -7.75
N THR A 172 -36.36 -8.68 -8.15
CA THR A 172 -36.97 -9.89 -8.70
C THR A 172 -37.14 -10.97 -7.62
N ASN A 173 -38.16 -11.83 -7.77
CA ASN A 173 -38.42 -12.94 -6.85
C ASN A 173 -38.67 -14.26 -7.63
N PRO A 174 -37.74 -15.24 -7.61
CA PRO A 174 -36.47 -15.21 -6.86
C PRO A 174 -35.49 -14.16 -7.43
N PRO A 175 -34.51 -13.69 -6.65
CA PRO A 175 -33.46 -12.80 -7.14
C PRO A 175 -32.74 -13.40 -8.36
N THR A 176 -32.46 -12.58 -9.36
CA THR A 176 -31.83 -12.99 -10.61
C THR A 176 -30.44 -12.36 -10.78
N PRO A 177 -29.45 -13.04 -11.39
CA PRO A 177 -28.15 -12.44 -11.67
C PRO A 177 -28.25 -11.25 -12.65
N THR A 178 -27.55 -10.17 -12.34
CA THR A 178 -27.33 -9.05 -13.27
C THR A 178 -26.08 -9.30 -14.13
N SER A 179 -25.86 -8.45 -15.13
CA SER A 179 -24.60 -8.41 -15.89
C SER A 179 -23.44 -7.74 -15.13
N ASN A 180 -23.69 -7.18 -13.94
CA ASN A 180 -22.64 -6.61 -13.11
C ASN A 180 -21.88 -7.74 -12.41
N CYS A 181 -20.80 -8.18 -13.04
CA CYS A 181 -19.94 -9.24 -12.56
C CYS A 181 -18.52 -8.74 -12.31
N LYS A 182 -17.87 -9.31 -11.30
CA LYS A 182 -16.46 -9.11 -10.98
C LYS A 182 -15.76 -10.45 -11.09
N THR A 183 -14.59 -10.45 -11.74
CA THR A 183 -13.72 -11.63 -11.83
C THR A 183 -12.42 -11.33 -11.12
N THR A 184 -12.01 -12.22 -10.22
CA THR A 184 -10.79 -12.05 -9.41
C THR A 184 -10.27 -13.42 -8.96
N THR A 185 -9.02 -13.47 -8.49
CA THR A 185 -8.44 -14.69 -7.91
C THR A 185 -8.74 -14.87 -6.42
N ASP A 186 -9.19 -13.81 -5.75
CA ASP A 186 -9.48 -13.81 -4.31
C ASP A 186 -10.65 -12.86 -4.02
N LEU A 187 -11.71 -13.37 -3.42
CA LEU A 187 -12.91 -12.58 -3.10
C LEU A 187 -12.68 -11.63 -1.91
N GLY A 188 -11.63 -11.83 -1.11
CA GLY A 188 -11.23 -10.93 -0.03
C GLY A 188 -12.32 -10.70 1.01
N GLN A 189 -12.53 -9.44 1.38
CA GLN A 189 -13.50 -9.04 2.41
C GLN A 189 -14.94 -9.53 2.14
N ALA A 190 -15.34 -9.72 0.88
CA ALA A 190 -16.67 -10.24 0.56
C ALA A 190 -16.93 -11.65 1.12
N LEU A 191 -15.89 -12.46 1.38
CA LEU A 191 -16.05 -13.75 2.05
C LEU A 191 -16.43 -13.62 3.53
N ILE A 192 -16.21 -12.45 4.12
CA ILE A 192 -16.48 -12.18 5.54
C ILE A 192 -17.89 -11.63 5.69
N ASP A 193 -18.30 -10.67 4.85
CA ASP A 193 -19.56 -9.94 5.03
C ASP A 193 -20.60 -10.12 3.91
N GLY A 194 -20.27 -10.86 2.86
CA GLY A 194 -21.18 -11.16 1.74
C GLY A 194 -21.51 -9.97 0.84
N LYS A 195 -20.83 -8.82 0.98
CA LYS A 195 -21.12 -7.62 0.18
C LYS A 195 -20.43 -7.66 -1.18
N PHE A 196 -21.20 -7.55 -2.26
CA PHE A 196 -20.68 -7.52 -3.63
C PHE A 196 -19.67 -6.38 -3.88
N ASP A 197 -19.86 -5.23 -3.22
CA ASP A 197 -18.98 -4.08 -3.37
C ASP A 197 -17.62 -4.31 -2.71
N HIS A 198 -17.49 -5.32 -1.84
CA HIS A 198 -16.24 -5.68 -1.15
C HIS A 198 -15.44 -6.81 -1.82
N VAL A 199 -15.90 -7.30 -2.98
CA VAL A 199 -15.19 -8.32 -3.76
C VAL A 199 -13.81 -7.81 -4.14
N GLY A 200 -12.78 -8.58 -3.78
CA GLY A 200 -11.37 -8.29 -4.04
C GLY A 200 -10.75 -7.24 -3.12
N LYS A 201 -11.51 -6.65 -2.18
CA LYS A 201 -10.95 -5.71 -1.20
C LYS A 201 -10.14 -6.50 -0.15
N ILE A 202 -8.85 -6.17 -0.01
CA ILE A 202 -7.89 -6.83 0.89
C ILE A 202 -7.25 -5.79 1.80
N LYS A 203 -6.99 -6.15 3.07
CA LYS A 203 -6.25 -5.30 3.99
C LYS A 203 -4.80 -5.12 3.51
N GLY A 204 -4.33 -3.89 3.41
CA GLY A 204 -2.92 -3.59 3.16
C GLY A 204 -1.99 -4.19 4.23
N PRO A 205 -0.80 -4.68 3.86
CA PRO A 205 0.18 -5.20 4.81
C PRO A 205 0.93 -4.06 5.51
N ILE A 206 1.49 -4.35 6.69
CA ILE A 206 2.53 -3.49 7.28
C ILE A 206 3.82 -3.65 6.47
N LEU A 207 4.53 -2.54 6.22
CA LEU A 207 5.78 -2.59 5.46
C LEU A 207 7.00 -2.86 6.33
N ARG A 208 6.88 -2.82 7.66
CA ARG A 208 7.94 -3.30 8.54
C ARG A 208 8.10 -4.81 8.48
N GLY A 209 9.32 -5.31 8.34
CA GLY A 209 9.57 -6.75 8.18
C GLY A 209 9.44 -7.24 6.74
N LEU A 210 9.34 -6.35 5.75
CA LEU A 210 8.90 -6.69 4.39
C LEU A 210 9.87 -7.62 3.66
N SER A 211 11.18 -7.37 3.75
CA SER A 211 12.18 -8.13 2.97
C SER A 211 12.23 -9.64 3.26
N ALA A 212 11.70 -10.08 4.40
CA ALA A 212 11.64 -11.49 4.78
C ALA A 212 10.35 -12.21 4.35
N ARG A 213 9.48 -11.58 3.55
CA ARG A 213 8.12 -12.05 3.26
C ARG A 213 7.85 -12.39 1.79
N ALA A 214 8.89 -12.51 0.96
CA ALA A 214 8.70 -13.03 -0.39
C ALA A 214 8.07 -14.46 -0.36
N PRO A 215 7.21 -14.81 -1.33
CA PRO A 215 6.67 -13.95 -2.38
C PRO A 215 5.61 -12.95 -1.85
N TYR A 216 5.47 -11.82 -2.53
CA TYR A 216 4.67 -10.67 -2.12
C TYR A 216 3.23 -10.73 -2.64
N PHE A 217 2.39 -9.86 -2.04
CA PHE A 217 0.93 -9.80 -2.17
C PHE A 217 0.19 -11.02 -1.60
N HIS A 218 -1.13 -10.88 -1.42
CA HIS A 218 -1.98 -11.91 -0.81
C HIS A 218 -2.01 -13.23 -1.62
N ASN A 219 -1.66 -13.17 -2.91
CA ASN A 219 -1.67 -14.31 -3.82
C ASN A 219 -0.26 -14.78 -4.24
N GLY A 220 0.80 -14.20 -3.67
CA GLY A 220 2.19 -14.60 -3.93
C GLY A 220 2.67 -14.37 -5.38
N SER A 221 2.01 -13.48 -6.14
CA SER A 221 2.26 -13.29 -7.57
C SER A 221 3.54 -12.50 -7.89
N ALA A 222 4.10 -11.76 -6.94
CA ALA A 222 5.38 -11.08 -7.08
C ALA A 222 6.47 -11.85 -6.32
N GLN A 223 7.51 -12.32 -7.01
CA GLN A 223 8.58 -13.12 -6.38
C GLN A 223 9.63 -12.26 -5.68
N THR A 224 9.82 -11.03 -6.17
CA THR A 224 10.83 -10.09 -5.70
C THR A 224 10.21 -8.73 -5.36
N LEU A 225 10.93 -7.90 -4.61
CA LEU A 225 10.54 -6.50 -4.39
C LEU A 225 10.52 -5.71 -5.70
N MET A 226 11.35 -6.07 -6.67
CA MET A 226 11.34 -5.45 -7.99
C MET A 226 10.03 -5.77 -8.71
N ASP A 227 9.56 -7.01 -8.68
CA ASP A 227 8.26 -7.39 -9.25
C ASP A 227 7.11 -6.61 -8.59
N ALA A 228 7.19 -6.39 -7.28
CA ALA A 228 6.22 -5.57 -6.56
C ALA A 228 6.27 -4.10 -7.01
N VAL A 229 7.47 -3.51 -7.18
CA VAL A 229 7.63 -2.13 -7.69
C VAL A 229 7.09 -2.00 -9.12
N HIS A 230 7.43 -2.94 -10.01
CA HIS A 230 6.92 -2.96 -11.38
C HIS A 230 5.40 -3.13 -11.45
N PHE A 231 4.81 -3.90 -10.53
CA PHE A 231 3.34 -3.96 -10.41
C PHE A 231 2.74 -2.57 -10.21
N TYR A 232 3.26 -1.80 -9.24
CA TYR A 232 2.75 -0.44 -8.99
C TYR A 232 3.04 0.50 -10.16
N GLU A 233 4.18 0.32 -10.83
CA GLU A 233 4.54 1.08 -12.03
C GLU A 233 3.51 0.89 -13.15
N VAL A 234 3.21 -0.37 -13.50
CA VAL A 234 2.23 -0.73 -14.53
C VAL A 234 0.83 -0.32 -14.09
N ARG A 235 0.44 -0.65 -12.86
CA ARG A 235 -0.94 -0.45 -12.37
C ARG A 235 -1.33 1.02 -12.29
N PHE A 236 -0.39 1.90 -11.96
CA PHE A 236 -0.65 3.32 -11.73
C PHE A 236 0.09 4.25 -12.70
N GLY A 237 0.78 3.71 -13.70
CA GLY A 237 1.52 4.49 -14.69
C GLY A 237 2.63 5.33 -14.08
N LEU A 238 3.33 4.81 -13.07
CA LEU A 238 4.49 5.51 -12.53
C LEU A 238 5.58 5.52 -13.61
N VAL A 239 6.25 6.64 -13.84
CA VAL A 239 7.33 6.73 -14.85
C VAL A 239 8.68 6.60 -14.16
N LEU A 240 8.99 5.44 -13.59
CA LEU A 240 10.19 5.30 -12.77
C LEU A 240 11.43 5.21 -13.66
N THR A 241 12.52 5.83 -13.23
CA THR A 241 13.82 5.56 -13.84
C THR A 241 14.40 4.27 -13.25
N PRO A 242 15.36 3.61 -13.91
CA PRO A 242 16.04 2.45 -13.33
C PRO A 242 16.68 2.74 -11.97
N GLN A 243 17.12 3.99 -11.73
CA GLN A 243 17.62 4.43 -10.43
C GLN A 243 16.49 4.54 -9.41
N ASP A 244 15.32 5.08 -9.79
CA ASP A 244 14.16 5.17 -8.91
C ASP A 244 13.71 3.78 -8.46
N GLU A 245 13.63 2.82 -9.38
CA GLU A 245 13.29 1.43 -9.09
C GLU A 245 14.29 0.82 -8.09
N SER A 246 15.59 0.93 -8.37
CA SER A 246 16.64 0.41 -7.50
C SER A 246 16.64 1.07 -6.12
N ASP A 247 16.41 2.38 -6.04
CA ASP A 247 16.37 3.11 -4.78
C ASP A 247 15.12 2.75 -3.97
N LEU A 248 13.95 2.63 -4.62
CA LEU A 248 12.73 2.13 -3.98
C LEU A 248 12.90 0.72 -3.44
N VAL A 249 13.49 -0.20 -4.21
CA VAL A 249 13.79 -1.56 -3.74
C VAL A 249 14.76 -1.52 -2.57
N ALA A 250 15.81 -0.68 -2.61
CA ALA A 250 16.74 -0.53 -1.48
C ALA A 250 16.02 -0.06 -0.21
N PHE A 251 15.09 0.90 -0.34
CA PHE A 251 14.28 1.38 0.77
C PHE A 251 13.33 0.30 1.31
N LEU A 252 12.54 -0.35 0.46
CA LEU A 252 11.63 -1.42 0.85
C LEU A 252 12.36 -2.61 1.47
N SER A 253 13.60 -2.89 1.04
CA SER A 253 14.44 -3.94 1.62
C SER A 253 14.89 -3.63 3.06
N ALA A 254 14.96 -2.34 3.40
CA ALA A 254 15.35 -1.83 4.71
C ALA A 254 14.17 -1.62 5.67
N LEU A 255 12.94 -1.91 5.26
CA LEU A 255 11.73 -1.70 6.09
C LEU A 255 11.28 -2.94 6.85
#